data_AF-A0AAE1W500-F1
#
_entry.id   AF-A0AAE1W500-F1
#
_cell.length_a   1.000
_cell.length_b   1.000
_cell.length_c   1.000
_cell.angle_alpha   90.00
_cell.angle_beta   90.00
_cell.angle_gamma   90.00
#
_symmetry.space_group_name_H-M   'P 1'
#
loop_
_entity.id
_entity.type
_entity.pdbx_description
1 polymer ?
#
loop_
_entity_poly.entity_id
_entity_poly.type
_entity_poly.pdbx_seq_one_letter_code
_entity_poly.pdbx_strand_id
1 'polypeptide(L)'
;MEITEKLLKFKFHILSFFAFSFLIITVCYLAPRFLDILKYFWPLLVSTALFLVAVVVFDRISPLSVESPGEKAGDGLLEFVAGEPATGEADAAAEEESAKAE
;
A
#
# COMPACT_ATOMS: atom_id res chain seq x y z
N MET A 1 -18.29 37.50 -17.45
CA MET A 1 -19.17 36.32 -17.37
C MET A 1 -18.44 35.21 -16.60
N GLU A 2 -18.46 35.23 -15.26
CA GLU A 2 -17.71 34.28 -14.43
C GLU A 2 -18.23 32.84 -14.49
N ILE A 3 -19.51 32.66 -14.84
CA ILE A 3 -20.15 31.34 -15.00
C ILE A 3 -19.51 30.53 -16.13
N THR A 4 -19.08 31.18 -17.21
CA THR A 4 -18.48 30.51 -18.37
C THR A 4 -17.11 29.92 -18.05
N GLU A 5 -16.32 30.58 -17.19
CA GLU A 5 -15.00 30.10 -16.77
C GLU A 5 -15.09 28.86 -15.86
N LYS A 6 -16.10 28.82 -14.98
CA LYS A 6 -16.38 27.65 -14.13
C LYS A 6 -16.84 26.45 -14.96
N LEU A 7 -17.64 26.70 -16.01
CA LEU A 7 -18.09 25.67 -16.95
C LEU A 7 -16.93 25.09 -17.78
N LEU A 8 -15.97 25.91 -18.21
CA LEU A 8 -14.81 25.45 -18.97
C LEU A 8 -13.92 24.50 -18.16
N LYS A 9 -13.76 24.75 -16.85
CA LYS A 9 -13.07 23.82 -15.93
C LYS A 9 -13.73 22.44 -15.89
N PHE A 10 -15.06 22.39 -15.90
CA PHE A 10 -15.79 21.13 -15.82
C PHE A 10 -16.02 20.47 -17.18
N LYS A 11 -15.84 21.21 -18.29
CA LYS A 11 -16.12 20.74 -19.65
C LYS A 11 -15.36 19.47 -20.01
N PHE A 12 -14.09 19.37 -19.59
CA PHE A 12 -13.31 18.14 -19.79
C PHE A 12 -13.81 16.98 -18.93
N HIS A 13 -14.23 17.24 -17.70
CA HIS A 13 -14.76 16.20 -16.82
C HIS A 13 -16.10 15.66 -17.33
N ILE A 14 -16.99 16.56 -17.76
CA ILE A 14 -18.28 16.20 -18.39
C ILE A 14 -18.05 15.45 -19.69
N LEU A 15 -17.15 15.96 -20.55
CA LEU A 15 -16.87 15.33 -21.84
C LEU A 15 -16.22 13.95 -21.65
N SER A 16 -15.29 13.82 -20.70
CA SER A 16 -14.67 12.55 -20.34
C SER A 16 -15.70 11.57 -19.81
N PHE A 17 -16.57 12.00 -18.89
CA PHE A 17 -17.65 11.17 -18.37
C PHE A 17 -18.60 10.70 -19.48
N PHE A 18 -18.98 11.62 -20.37
CA PHE A 18 -19.87 11.30 -21.49
C PHE A 18 -19.21 10.36 -22.49
N ALA A 19 -17.94 10.60 -22.84
CA ALA A 19 -17.16 9.74 -23.73
C ALA A 19 -16.97 8.35 -23.13
N PHE A 20 -16.67 8.26 -21.83
CA PHE A 20 -16.52 7.00 -21.12
C PHE A 20 -17.85 6.24 -21.04
N SER A 21 -18.95 6.91 -20.72
CA SER A 21 -20.29 6.32 -20.73
C SER A 21 -20.65 5.79 -22.13
N PHE A 22 -20.39 6.60 -23.17
CA PHE A 22 -20.65 6.20 -24.55
C PHE A 22 -19.78 5.01 -24.98
N LEU A 23 -18.53 4.96 -24.54
CA LEU A 23 -17.63 3.83 -24.76
C LEU A 23 -18.19 2.56 -24.12
N ILE A 24 -18.61 2.62 -22.85
CA ILE A 24 -19.22 1.47 -22.15
C ILE A 24 -20.46 0.99 -22.89
N ILE A 25 -21.37 1.91 -23.25
CA ILE A 25 -22.58 1.59 -24.01
C ILE A 25 -22.19 0.90 -25.32
N THR A 26 -21.25 1.47 -26.07
CA THR A 26 -20.79 0.90 -27.34
C THR A 26 -20.25 -0.52 -27.14
N VAL A 27 -19.40 -0.76 -26.13
CA VAL A 27 -18.86 -2.10 -25.84
C VAL A 27 -19.99 -3.08 -25.49
N CYS A 28 -20.96 -2.66 -24.67
CA CYS A 28 -22.11 -3.50 -24.29
C CYS A 28 -22.99 -3.88 -25.50
N TYR A 29 -23.24 -2.94 -26.41
CA TYR A 29 -24.12 -3.18 -27.57
C TYR A 29 -23.40 -3.88 -28.73
N LEU A 30 -22.14 -3.53 -28.99
CA LEU A 30 -21.38 -4.05 -30.13
C LEU A 30 -20.79 -5.43 -29.85
N ALA A 31 -20.49 -5.72 -28.58
CA ALA A 31 -19.91 -6.98 -28.15
C ALA A 31 -20.65 -7.54 -26.91
N PRO A 32 -21.90 -8.01 -27.05
CA PRO A 32 -22.64 -8.60 -25.94
C PRO A 32 -21.90 -9.79 -25.31
N ARG A 33 -21.13 -10.53 -26.11
CA ARG A 33 -20.25 -11.61 -25.64
C ARG A 33 -19.10 -11.14 -24.74
N PHE A 34 -18.68 -9.88 -24.85
CA PHE A 34 -17.65 -9.32 -23.97
C PHE A 34 -18.16 -9.25 -22.53
N LEU A 35 -19.46 -9.02 -22.33
CA LEU A 35 -20.08 -9.06 -21.01
C LEU A 35 -20.10 -10.47 -20.43
N ASP A 36 -20.32 -11.49 -21.25
CA ASP A 36 -20.23 -12.89 -20.81
C ASP A 36 -18.81 -13.21 -20.31
N ILE A 37 -17.81 -12.80 -21.08
CA ILE A 37 -16.40 -12.96 -20.73
C ILE A 37 -16.08 -12.22 -19.43
N LEU A 38 -16.54 -10.97 -19.28
CA LEU A 38 -16.35 -10.18 -18.07
C LEU A 38 -17.04 -10.83 -16.86
N LYS A 39 -18.17 -11.51 -17.06
CA LYS A 39 -18.87 -12.30 -16.03
C LYS A 39 -18.07 -13.54 -15.62
N TYR A 40 -17.40 -14.21 -16.56
CA TYR A 40 -16.47 -15.32 -16.25
C TYR A 40 -15.24 -14.85 -15.47
N PHE A 41 -14.70 -13.67 -15.79
CA PHE A 41 -13.55 -13.09 -15.11
C PHE A 41 -13.90 -12.28 -13.87
N TRP A 42 -15.18 -12.00 -13.63
CA TRP A 42 -15.69 -11.30 -12.44
C TRP A 42 -15.10 -11.82 -11.13
N PRO A 43 -15.11 -13.14 -10.84
CA PRO A 43 -14.49 -13.65 -9.60
C PRO A 43 -13.01 -13.30 -9.47
N LEU A 44 -12.23 -13.30 -10.56
CA LEU A 44 -10.82 -12.91 -10.55
C LEU A 44 -10.66 -11.41 -10.25
N LEU A 45 -11.48 -10.57 -10.91
CA LEU A 45 -11.48 -9.13 -10.69
C LEU A 45 -11.88 -8.77 -9.25
N VAL A 46 -12.91 -9.43 -8.72
CA VAL A 46 -13.35 -9.25 -7.32
C VAL A 46 -12.25 -9.67 -6.36
N SER A 47 -11.60 -10.82 -6.56
CA SER A 47 -10.51 -11.27 -5.71
C SER A 47 -9.33 -10.29 -5.75
N THR A 48 -9.01 -9.76 -6.92
CA THR A 48 -7.93 -8.78 -7.09
C THR A 48 -8.28 -7.46 -6.42
N ALA A 49 -9.51 -6.96 -6.62
CA ALA A 49 -9.98 -5.73 -5.98
C ALA A 49 -10.00 -5.87 -4.45
N LEU A 50 -10.49 -7.00 -3.93
CA LEU A 50 -10.49 -7.28 -2.49
C LEU A 50 -9.08 -7.33 -1.93
N PHE A 51 -8.15 -7.97 -2.64
CA PHE A 51 -6.74 -8.01 -2.26
C PHE A 51 -6.13 -6.59 -2.22
N LEU A 52 -6.35 -5.78 -3.25
CA LEU A 52 -5.87 -4.40 -3.27
C LEU A 52 -6.48 -3.54 -2.16
N VAL A 53 -7.78 -3.70 -1.89
CA VAL A 53 -8.44 -3.04 -0.76
C VAL A 53 -7.80 -3.47 0.55
N ALA A 54 -7.53 -4.77 0.74
CA ALA A 54 -6.85 -5.27 1.93
C ALA A 54 -5.44 -4.65 2.06
N VAL A 55 -4.66 -4.59 0.97
CA VAL A 55 -3.34 -3.94 0.96
C VAL A 55 -3.43 -2.47 1.35
N VAL A 56 -4.37 -1.71 0.79
CA VAL A 56 -4.58 -0.29 1.13
C VAL A 56 -5.03 -0.13 2.59
N VAL A 57 -5.88 -1.03 3.08
CA VAL A 57 -6.32 -1.02 4.48
C VAL A 57 -5.15 -1.32 5.41
N PHE A 58 -4.30 -2.30 5.09
CA PHE A 58 -3.08 -2.57 5.87
C PHE A 58 -2.08 -1.42 5.82
N ASP A 59 -1.88 -0.78 4.66
CA ASP A 59 -1.09 0.44 4.53
C ASP A 59 -1.61 1.57 5.44
N ARG A 60 -2.94 1.73 5.52
CA ARG A 60 -3.58 2.79 6.32
C ARG A 60 -3.64 2.49 7.82
N ILE A 61 -3.75 1.22 8.21
CA ILE A 61 -3.78 0.79 9.61
C ILE A 61 -2.37 0.63 10.15
N SER A 62 -1.37 0.38 9.29
CA SER A 62 0.02 0.41 9.69
C SER A 62 0.32 1.80 10.24
N PRO A 63 0.78 1.92 11.51
CA PRO A 63 1.20 3.20 12.01
C PRO A 63 2.31 3.72 11.08
N LEU A 64 2.01 4.78 10.35
CA LEU A 64 3.03 5.63 9.74
C LEU A 64 3.88 6.10 10.91
N SER A 65 4.99 5.39 11.15
CA SER A 65 6.01 5.86 12.06
C SER A 65 6.31 7.30 11.64
N VAL A 66 6.13 8.22 12.58
CA VAL A 66 6.24 9.66 12.36
C VAL A 66 7.69 10.06 11.97
N GLU A 67 8.62 9.10 11.91
CA GLU A 67 9.89 9.23 11.22
C GLU A 67 9.79 8.71 9.78
N SER A 68 9.94 9.63 8.81
CA SER A 68 10.39 9.43 7.43
C SER A 68 10.36 7.98 6.88
N PRO A 69 9.50 7.66 5.90
CA PRO A 69 9.29 6.30 5.39
C PRO A 69 10.45 5.73 4.56
N GLY A 70 11.63 6.36 4.55
CA GLY A 70 12.76 5.97 3.71
C GLY A 70 13.95 5.36 4.44
N GLU A 71 14.25 5.78 5.67
CA GLU A 71 15.55 5.47 6.29
C GLU A 71 15.51 4.33 7.32
N LYS A 72 14.50 4.25 8.20
CA LYS A 72 14.53 3.27 9.30
C LYS A 72 13.71 2.00 9.10
N ALA A 73 12.89 1.92 8.05
CA ALA A 73 12.04 0.75 7.81
C ALA A 73 12.86 -0.50 7.37
N GLY A 74 14.08 -0.30 6.85
CA GLY A 74 14.99 -1.37 6.43
C GLY A 74 15.99 -1.80 7.51
N ASP A 75 16.27 -0.96 8.50
CA ASP A 75 17.33 -1.19 9.48
C ASP A 75 17.05 -2.40 10.38
N GLY A 76 15.78 -2.60 10.77
CA GLY A 76 15.40 -3.77 11.59
C GLY A 76 15.54 -5.12 10.86
N LEU A 77 15.48 -5.13 9.52
CA LEU A 77 15.76 -6.33 8.71
C LEU A 77 17.26 -6.55 8.52
N LEU A 78 18.03 -5.47 8.39
CA LEU A 78 19.49 -5.53 8.28
C LEU A 78 20.12 -6.00 9.60
N GLU A 79 19.61 -5.56 10.75
CA GLU A 79 20.08 -5.94 12.07
C GLU A 79 19.71 -7.39 12.43
N PHE A 80 18.52 -7.85 11.98
CA PHE A 80 18.10 -9.25 12.10
C PHE A 80 18.96 -10.22 11.25
N VAL A 81 19.41 -9.78 10.08
CA VAL A 81 20.35 -10.56 9.22
C VAL A 81 21.79 -10.44 9.72
N ALA A 82 22.16 -9.28 10.28
CA ALA A 82 23.50 -9.04 10.84
C ALA A 82 23.78 -9.93 12.05
N GLY A 83 22.75 -10.46 12.70
CA GLY A 83 22.89 -11.47 13.75
C GLY A 83 23.79 -10.96 14.87
N GLU A 84 23.40 -9.91 15.57
CA GLU A 84 24.05 -9.55 16.82
C GLU A 84 23.71 -10.65 17.84
N PRO A 85 24.65 -11.52 18.25
CA PRO A 85 24.40 -12.38 19.39
C PRO A 85 24.22 -11.47 20.60
N ALA A 86 23.17 -11.72 21.38
CA ALA A 86 22.93 -11.05 22.65
C ALA A 86 24.24 -11.02 23.46
N THR A 87 24.91 -9.87 23.46
CA THR A 87 25.99 -9.59 24.40
C THR A 87 25.29 -9.20 25.69
N GLY A 88 24.72 -10.21 26.31
CA GLY A 88 23.79 -10.10 27.42
C GLY A 88 23.93 -11.31 28.33
N GLU A 89 25.16 -11.73 28.59
CA GLU A 89 25.54 -12.48 29.80
C GLU A 89 27.07 -12.52 29.91
N ALA A 90 27.55 -12.32 31.14
CA ALA A 90 28.95 -12.34 31.60
C ALA A 90 29.74 -11.01 31.56
N ASP A 91 29.10 -9.90 31.91
CA ASP A 91 29.75 -8.87 32.75
C ASP A 91 29.65 -9.26 34.24
N ALA A 92 29.94 -10.54 34.52
CA ALA A 92 29.91 -11.16 35.84
C ALA A 92 31.19 -11.97 36.10
N ALA A 93 32.30 -11.57 35.47
CA ALA A 93 33.61 -12.21 35.67
C ALA A 93 34.75 -11.20 35.87
N ALA A 94 34.44 -9.94 36.21
CA ALA A 94 35.46 -8.91 36.45
C ALA A 94 35.43 -8.26 37.85
N GLU A 95 34.47 -8.61 38.73
CA GLU A 95 34.39 -8.02 40.09
C GLU A 95 34.47 -9.03 41.25
N GLU A 96 34.87 -10.29 41.02
CA GLU A 96 35.03 -11.28 42.11
C GLU A 96 36.45 -11.91 42.20
N GLU A 97 37.52 -11.17 41.88
CA GLU A 97 38.89 -11.56 42.30
C GLU A 97 39.82 -10.37 42.58
N SER A 98 39.30 -9.32 43.24
CA SER A 98 40.16 -8.28 43.84
C SER A 98 39.62 -7.72 45.16
N ALA A 99 38.54 -8.31 45.69
CA ALA A 99 37.91 -7.90 46.94
C ALA A 99 37.72 -9.05 47.95
N LYS A 100 38.53 -10.12 47.85
CA LYS A 100 38.83 -10.95 49.02
C LYS A 100 40.17 -10.50 49.59
N ALA A 101 40.10 -9.34 50.24
CA ALA A 101 41.00 -9.03 51.33
C ALA A 101 40.97 -10.21 52.33
N GLU A 102 42.09 -10.90 52.48
CA GLU A 102 42.82 -11.03 53.76
C GLU A 102 44.18 -11.73 53.52
#